data_AF-B1HS25-F1
#
_entry.id   AF-B1HS25-F1
#
_cell.length_a   1.000
_cell.length_b   1.000
_cell.length_c   1.000
_cell.angle_alpha   90.00
_cell.angle_beta   90.00
_cell.angle_gamma   90.00
#
_symmetry.space_group_name_H-M   'P 1'
#
loop_
_entity.id
_entity.type
_entity.pdbx_description
1 polymer ?
#
loop_
_entity_poly.entity_id
_entity_poly.type
_entity_poly.pdbx_seq_one_letter_code
_entity_poly.pdbx_strand_id
1 'polypeptide(L)'
;MRALGELLLSNSGYTSFTDFASEYIGPWAGYVTGWTYWFCWIMTAMADIIAVGVYTQYWFNIPQWVPAIGCLVLLLLLNLLTVKLFGELEFWFAIIKVITIVALIILGLIMLVTGFQTSSGTVSVDNLWVHGGLFPNGVYGFLMAFQMVVFAFVGVELVGVSAAETANPQKNIPSAINKIPFRILLFYVGALFVILCINPWYEMSAASSPFVQVFTLAGIPIAAGIINFVVLTSAASAGNSGLFSTSRMLFNLGKNKQASPAFAKLNKNSVPSNALVISAIVVSVGALLSKLMPENAFSIVTTISAICFIWVWSIIIISHIIYKRKNRALHEASSFKAPLTPFINYVVLAFFTFLLIVMFISEATRTALLLTPIWFIALFILYKMKKR
;
A
#
# COMPACT_ATOMS: atom_id res chain seq x y z
N MET A 1 11.77 5.36 2.80
CA MET A 1 11.49 6.59 2.03
C MET A 1 12.65 7.57 1.93
N ARG A 2 13.21 8.12 3.02
CA ARG A 2 14.38 9.02 2.93
C ARG A 2 15.56 8.41 2.15
N ALA A 3 15.93 7.16 2.45
CA ALA A 3 16.95 6.41 1.71
C ALA A 3 16.63 6.24 0.21
N LEU A 4 15.36 5.99 -0.12
CA LEU A 4 14.88 5.91 -1.52
C LEU A 4 15.06 7.25 -2.23
N GLY A 5 14.64 8.35 -1.61
CA GLY A 5 14.76 9.68 -2.19
C GLY A 5 16.23 10.09 -2.38
N GLU A 6 17.09 9.78 -1.42
CA GLU A 6 18.53 10.03 -1.56
C GLU A 6 19.15 9.26 -2.74
N LEU A 7 18.84 7.97 -2.88
CA LEU A 7 19.31 7.16 -4.01
C LEU A 7 18.82 7.70 -5.35
N LEU A 8 17.52 8.01 -5.47
CA LEU A 8 16.93 8.54 -6.71
C LEU A 8 17.55 9.87 -7.12
N LEU A 9 17.94 10.71 -6.15
CA LEU A 9 18.57 11.99 -6.42
C LEU A 9 20.08 11.89 -6.63
N SER A 10 20.71 10.75 -6.35
CA SER A 10 22.15 10.56 -6.53
C SER A 10 22.58 10.40 -8.00
N ASN A 11 21.66 9.97 -8.88
CA ASN A 11 21.93 9.78 -10.29
C ASN A 11 20.67 10.09 -11.11
N SER A 12 20.78 11.00 -12.07
CA SER A 12 19.69 11.39 -12.97
C SER A 12 19.24 10.29 -13.93
N GLY A 13 20.04 9.22 -14.09
CA GLY A 13 19.70 8.04 -14.89
C GLY A 13 18.76 7.05 -14.20
N TYR A 14 18.52 7.18 -12.89
CA TYR A 14 17.58 6.30 -12.19
C TYR A 14 16.13 6.70 -12.48
N THR A 15 15.40 5.78 -13.06
CA THR A 15 13.97 5.91 -13.36
C THR A 15 13.11 5.10 -12.40
N SER A 16 13.70 4.12 -11.71
CA SER A 16 13.03 3.31 -10.70
C SER A 16 14.02 2.74 -9.68
N PHE A 17 13.52 2.20 -8.57
CA PHE A 17 14.36 1.47 -7.62
C PHE A 17 14.96 0.17 -8.17
N THR A 18 14.45 -0.35 -9.30
CA THR A 18 15.07 -1.51 -9.96
C THR A 18 16.40 -1.16 -10.63
N ASP A 19 16.60 0.11 -11.00
CA ASP A 19 17.81 0.58 -11.65
C ASP A 19 18.97 0.60 -10.66
N PHE A 20 18.78 1.26 -9.51
CA PHE A 20 19.82 1.28 -8.48
C PHE A 20 19.99 -0.09 -7.80
N ALA A 21 18.96 -0.94 -7.73
CA ALA A 21 19.13 -2.31 -7.27
C ALA A 21 20.04 -3.11 -8.21
N SER A 22 19.88 -2.90 -9.53
CA SER A 22 20.75 -3.50 -10.54
C SER A 22 22.20 -3.01 -10.43
N GLU A 23 22.39 -1.72 -10.18
CA GLU A 23 23.72 -1.11 -10.07
C GLU A 23 24.45 -1.48 -8.78
N TYR A 24 23.79 -1.34 -7.62
CA TYR A 24 24.46 -1.52 -6.33
C TYR A 24 24.56 -2.97 -5.87
N ILE A 25 23.55 -3.80 -6.15
CA ILE A 25 23.50 -5.21 -5.72
C ILE A 25 23.85 -6.15 -6.88
N GLY A 26 23.30 -5.88 -8.07
CA GLY A 26 23.61 -6.60 -9.30
C GLY A 26 22.37 -6.88 -10.15
N PRO A 27 22.55 -7.30 -11.42
CA PRO A 27 21.44 -7.43 -12.37
C PRO A 27 20.33 -8.42 -11.95
N TRP A 28 20.68 -9.43 -11.14
CA TRP A 28 19.70 -10.37 -10.58
C TRP A 28 18.75 -9.68 -9.61
N ALA A 29 19.24 -8.73 -8.81
CA ALA A 29 18.46 -8.03 -7.80
C ALA A 29 17.46 -7.10 -8.47
N GLY A 30 17.87 -6.41 -9.53
CA GLY A 30 16.97 -5.63 -10.37
C GLY A 30 15.84 -6.47 -10.97
N TYR A 31 16.17 -7.61 -11.58
CA TYR A 31 15.20 -8.53 -12.17
C TYR A 31 14.19 -9.06 -11.14
N VAL A 32 14.68 -9.61 -10.02
CA VAL A 32 13.82 -10.17 -8.97
C VAL A 32 12.96 -9.07 -8.36
N THR A 33 13.53 -7.89 -8.09
CA THR A 33 12.80 -6.77 -7.48
C THR A 33 11.74 -6.20 -8.42
N GLY A 34 12.01 -6.10 -9.73
CA GLY A 34 11.02 -5.62 -10.69
C GLY A 34 9.83 -6.56 -10.83
N TRP A 35 10.08 -7.87 -10.99
CA TRP A 35 8.99 -8.87 -11.04
C TRP A 35 8.26 -8.99 -9.70
N THR A 36 8.99 -8.94 -8.59
CA THR A 36 8.37 -8.96 -7.25
C THR A 36 7.50 -7.73 -7.05
N TYR A 37 7.96 -6.54 -7.41
CA TYR A 37 7.14 -5.31 -7.28
C TYR A 37 5.89 -5.35 -8.15
N TRP A 38 5.99 -5.84 -9.38
CA TRP A 38 4.82 -6.10 -10.22
C TRP A 38 3.84 -7.04 -9.49
N PHE A 39 4.33 -8.16 -8.97
CA PHE A 39 3.51 -9.11 -8.23
C PHE A 39 2.90 -8.55 -6.93
N CYS A 40 3.63 -7.70 -6.19
CA CYS A 40 3.09 -7.04 -4.99
C CYS A 40 1.85 -6.21 -5.36
N TRP A 41 1.94 -5.40 -6.40
CA TRP A 41 0.83 -4.54 -6.82
C TRP A 41 -0.33 -5.30 -7.43
N ILE A 42 -0.07 -6.45 -8.06
CA ILE A 42 -1.13 -7.39 -8.45
C ILE A 42 -1.89 -7.84 -7.19
N MET A 43 -1.18 -8.29 -6.15
CA MET A 43 -1.79 -8.76 -4.90
C MET A 43 -2.53 -7.64 -4.15
N THR A 44 -1.99 -6.42 -4.13
CA THR A 44 -2.69 -5.26 -3.56
C THR A 44 -3.95 -4.93 -4.35
N ALA A 45 -3.88 -4.87 -5.68
CA ALA A 45 -5.05 -4.62 -6.52
C ALA A 45 -6.13 -5.70 -6.37
N MET A 46 -5.74 -6.96 -6.13
CA MET A 46 -6.68 -8.03 -5.76
C MET A 46 -7.38 -7.71 -4.43
N ALA A 47 -6.63 -7.31 -3.40
CA ALA A 47 -7.20 -6.93 -2.10
C ALA A 47 -8.23 -5.79 -2.25
N ASP A 48 -7.91 -4.79 -3.08
CA ASP A 48 -8.76 -3.62 -3.32
C ASP A 48 -10.06 -3.98 -4.05
N ILE A 49 -10.01 -4.81 -5.10
CA ILE A 49 -11.25 -5.23 -5.78
C ILE A 49 -12.09 -6.17 -4.91
N ILE A 50 -11.47 -6.98 -4.05
CA ILE A 50 -12.17 -7.79 -3.06
C ILE A 50 -12.88 -6.88 -2.06
N ALA A 51 -12.20 -5.84 -1.56
CA ALA A 51 -12.80 -4.85 -0.68
C ALA A 51 -14.00 -4.14 -1.34
N VAL A 52 -13.89 -3.74 -2.61
CA VAL A 52 -15.03 -3.23 -3.38
C VAL A 52 -16.18 -4.24 -3.40
N GLY A 53 -15.86 -5.52 -3.57
CA GLY A 53 -16.84 -6.59 -3.52
C GLY A 53 -17.57 -6.71 -2.20
N VAL A 54 -16.87 -6.54 -1.07
CA VAL A 54 -17.44 -6.58 0.28
C VAL A 54 -18.32 -5.37 0.56
N TYR A 55 -17.81 -4.16 0.32
CA TYR A 55 -18.52 -2.92 0.68
C TYR A 55 -19.74 -2.63 -0.19
N THR A 56 -19.78 -3.13 -1.44
CA THR A 56 -20.98 -3.02 -2.29
C THR A 56 -22.15 -3.87 -1.78
N GLN A 57 -21.89 -4.89 -0.97
CA GLN A 57 -22.95 -5.71 -0.36
C GLN A 57 -23.86 -4.92 0.60
N TYR A 58 -23.40 -3.76 1.07
CA TYR A 58 -24.21 -2.87 1.89
C TYR A 58 -25.48 -2.39 1.16
N TRP A 59 -25.40 -2.06 -0.14
CA TRP A 59 -26.55 -1.61 -0.93
C TRP A 59 -27.19 -2.73 -1.74
N PHE A 60 -26.40 -3.70 -2.18
CA PHE A 60 -26.84 -4.69 -3.14
C PHE A 60 -26.56 -6.10 -2.62
N ASN A 61 -27.58 -6.95 -2.53
CA ASN A 61 -27.39 -8.35 -2.19
C ASN A 61 -26.87 -9.17 -3.40
N ILE A 62 -25.67 -8.84 -3.88
CA ILE A 62 -25.00 -9.50 -4.99
C ILE A 62 -23.74 -10.23 -4.52
N PRO A 63 -23.33 -11.32 -5.18
CA PRO A 63 -22.08 -12.01 -4.85
C PRO A 63 -20.87 -11.09 -5.03
N GLN A 64 -19.95 -11.07 -4.06
CA GLN A 64 -18.79 -10.16 -4.00
C GLN A 64 -17.95 -10.10 -5.28
N TRP A 65 -17.83 -11.23 -6.00
CA TRP A 65 -17.02 -11.31 -7.22
C TRP A 65 -17.58 -10.47 -8.39
N VAL A 66 -18.89 -10.23 -8.44
CA VAL A 66 -19.55 -9.46 -9.51
C VAL A 66 -19.11 -7.99 -9.48
N PRO A 67 -19.31 -7.23 -8.37
CA PRO A 67 -18.83 -5.87 -8.26
C PRO A 67 -17.29 -5.77 -8.30
N ALA A 68 -16.56 -6.78 -7.82
CA ALA A 68 -15.10 -6.83 -7.94
C ALA A 68 -14.64 -6.82 -9.41
N ILE A 69 -15.21 -7.70 -10.25
CA ILE A 69 -14.92 -7.72 -11.70
C ILE A 69 -15.43 -6.44 -12.38
N GLY A 70 -16.62 -5.96 -12.03
CA GLY A 70 -17.16 -4.72 -12.58
C GLY A 70 -16.24 -3.52 -12.34
N CYS A 71 -15.72 -3.38 -11.12
CA CYS A 71 -14.74 -2.36 -10.77
C CYS A 71 -13.42 -2.53 -11.55
N LEU A 72 -12.89 -3.75 -11.61
CA LEU A 72 -11.66 -4.04 -12.36
C LEU A 72 -11.78 -3.67 -13.85
N VAL A 73 -12.90 -4.04 -14.49
CA VAL A 73 -13.17 -3.71 -15.90
C VAL A 73 -13.30 -2.20 -16.08
N LEU A 74 -14.01 -1.51 -15.19
CA LEU A 74 -14.13 -0.06 -15.21
C LEU A 74 -12.75 0.61 -15.13
N LEU A 75 -11.93 0.22 -14.15
CA LEU A 75 -10.58 0.76 -13.98
C LEU A 75 -9.68 0.45 -15.18
N LEU A 76 -9.75 -0.75 -15.74
CA LEU A 76 -9.01 -1.14 -16.93
C LEU A 76 -9.35 -0.23 -18.12
N LEU A 77 -10.65 0.00 -18.38
CA LEU A 77 -11.11 0.86 -19.46
C LEU A 77 -10.62 2.30 -19.28
N LEU A 78 -10.77 2.85 -18.07
CA LEU A 78 -10.31 4.21 -17.76
C LEU A 78 -8.79 4.36 -17.98
N ASN A 79 -8.00 3.37 -17.55
CA ASN A 79 -6.55 3.38 -17.72
C ASN A 79 -6.10 3.19 -19.18
N LEU A 80 -6.89 2.54 -20.03
CA LEU A 80 -6.58 2.39 -21.46
C LEU A 80 -6.80 3.67 -22.27
N LEU A 81 -7.74 4.52 -21.83
CA LEU A 81 -8.13 5.73 -22.55
C LEU A 81 -7.09 6.85 -22.43
N THR A 82 -6.59 7.15 -21.22
CA THR A 82 -5.67 8.28 -21.05
C THR A 82 -4.95 8.26 -19.70
N VAL A 83 -3.64 8.59 -19.72
CA VAL A 83 -2.82 8.78 -18.51
C VAL A 83 -3.23 10.04 -17.73
N LYS A 84 -3.83 11.04 -18.38
CA LYS A 84 -4.33 12.25 -17.69
C LYS A 84 -5.53 11.95 -16.81
N LEU A 85 -6.39 11.04 -17.26
CA LEU A 85 -7.59 10.63 -16.52
C LEU A 85 -7.24 9.94 -15.20
N PHE A 86 -6.10 9.23 -15.15
CA PHE A 86 -5.57 8.69 -13.90
C PHE A 86 -5.34 9.80 -12.86
N GLY A 87 -4.63 10.87 -13.22
CA GLY A 87 -4.31 11.97 -12.31
C GLY A 87 -5.56 12.72 -11.83
N GLU A 88 -6.53 12.94 -12.72
CA GLU A 88 -7.80 13.59 -12.37
C GLU A 88 -8.66 12.72 -11.44
N LEU A 89 -8.81 11.43 -11.73
CA LEU A 89 -9.54 10.50 -10.86
C LEU A 89 -8.91 10.40 -9.48
N GLU A 90 -7.58 10.29 -9.41
CA GLU A 90 -6.86 10.26 -8.14
C GLU A 90 -7.04 11.55 -7.35
N PHE A 91 -7.07 12.71 -8.02
CA PHE A 91 -7.33 13.99 -7.35
C PHE A 91 -8.71 14.01 -6.70
N TRP A 92 -9.76 13.61 -7.44
CA TRP A 92 -11.13 13.58 -6.91
C TRP A 92 -11.31 12.52 -5.81
N PHE A 93 -10.78 11.31 -6.00
CA PHE A 93 -10.82 10.26 -4.99
C PHE A 93 -10.05 10.67 -3.73
N ALA A 94 -8.91 11.34 -3.86
CA ALA A 94 -8.17 11.87 -2.72
C ALA A 94 -8.98 12.92 -1.95
N ILE A 95 -9.66 13.84 -2.62
CA ILE A 95 -10.49 14.86 -1.96
C ILE A 95 -11.58 14.23 -1.08
N ILE A 96 -12.32 13.25 -1.61
CA ILE A 96 -13.39 12.56 -0.86
C ILE A 96 -12.84 11.95 0.44
N LYS A 97 -11.69 11.26 0.35
CA LYS A 97 -11.01 10.65 1.50
C LYS A 97 -10.58 11.69 2.54
N VAL A 98 -9.89 12.75 2.09
CA VAL A 98 -9.35 13.78 2.98
C VAL A 98 -10.46 14.50 3.72
N ILE A 99 -11.52 14.92 3.01
CA ILE A 99 -12.66 15.60 3.64
C ILE A 99 -13.31 14.71 4.70
N THR A 100 -13.52 13.42 4.38
CA THR A 100 -14.16 12.48 5.31
C THR A 100 -13.34 12.29 6.58
N ILE A 101 -12.03 12.08 6.45
CA ILE A 101 -11.17 11.86 7.63
C ILE A 101 -11.05 13.14 8.47
N VAL A 102 -10.90 14.31 7.83
CA VAL A 102 -10.87 15.59 8.55
C VAL A 102 -12.19 15.85 9.27
N ALA A 103 -13.33 15.59 8.63
CA ALA A 103 -14.64 15.72 9.26
C ALA A 103 -14.80 14.78 10.46
N LEU A 104 -14.34 13.53 10.35
CA LEU A 104 -14.34 12.58 11.47
C LEU A 104 -13.52 13.12 12.65
N ILE A 105 -12.30 13.60 12.38
CA ILE A 105 -11.42 14.11 13.42
C ILE A 105 -12.05 15.31 14.11
N ILE A 106 -12.60 16.27 13.34
CA ILE A 106 -13.26 17.45 13.90
C ILE A 106 -14.47 17.04 14.75
N LEU A 107 -15.35 16.17 14.25
CA LEU A 107 -16.53 15.74 14.99
C LEU A 107 -16.17 15.04 16.29
N GLY A 108 -15.19 14.15 16.27
CA GLY A 108 -14.82 13.46 17.49
C GLY A 108 -14.02 14.31 18.47
N LEU A 109 -13.25 15.30 18.01
CA LEU A 109 -12.69 16.33 18.89
C LEU A 109 -13.79 17.19 19.53
N ILE A 110 -14.84 17.53 18.79
CA ILE A 110 -16.02 18.22 19.34
C ILE A 110 -16.67 17.34 20.42
N MET A 111 -16.93 16.07 20.13
CA MET A 111 -17.49 15.12 21.11
C MET A 111 -16.63 14.97 22.36
N LEU A 112 -15.31 14.97 22.20
CA LEU A 112 -14.36 14.90 23.30
C LEU A 112 -14.40 16.15 24.19
N VAL A 113 -14.40 17.34 23.58
CA VAL A 113 -14.43 18.61 24.32
C VAL A 113 -15.77 18.86 24.98
N THR A 114 -16.88 18.43 24.38
CA THR A 114 -18.23 18.58 24.95
C THR A 114 -18.58 17.52 26.00
N GLY A 115 -17.75 16.48 26.17
CA GLY A 115 -18.07 15.35 27.05
C GLY A 115 -19.31 14.60 26.59
N PHE A 116 -19.43 14.38 25.27
CA PHE A 116 -20.57 13.71 24.66
C PHE A 116 -20.80 12.32 25.27
N GLN A 117 -22.06 11.95 25.49
CA GLN A 117 -22.42 10.64 26.05
C GLN A 117 -22.75 9.68 24.92
N THR A 118 -22.02 8.57 24.85
CA THR A 118 -22.33 7.44 23.96
C THR A 118 -23.02 6.33 24.76
N SER A 119 -23.48 5.29 24.06
CA SER A 119 -24.00 4.07 24.70
C SER A 119 -22.97 3.36 25.58
N SER A 120 -21.68 3.60 25.35
CA SER A 120 -20.57 2.93 26.03
C SER A 120 -19.89 3.82 27.08
N GLY A 121 -20.40 5.03 27.31
CA GLY A 121 -19.92 5.96 28.31
C GLY A 121 -19.63 7.36 27.76
N THR A 122 -19.01 8.19 28.58
CA THR A 122 -18.57 9.53 28.15
C THR A 122 -17.37 9.42 27.24
N VAL A 123 -17.37 10.16 26.12
CA VAL A 123 -16.19 10.30 25.26
C VAL A 123 -15.03 10.87 26.10
N SER A 124 -13.94 10.12 26.21
CA SER A 124 -12.78 10.49 27.01
C SER A 124 -11.49 9.94 26.42
N VAL A 125 -10.39 10.65 26.64
CA VAL A 125 -9.04 10.16 26.32
C VAL A 125 -8.69 8.92 27.17
N ASP A 126 -9.31 8.80 28.35
CA ASP A 126 -9.11 7.66 29.25
C ASP A 126 -9.48 6.32 28.61
N ASN A 127 -10.38 6.31 27.62
CA ASN A 127 -10.76 5.11 26.87
C ASN A 127 -9.57 4.42 26.20
N LEU A 128 -8.44 5.13 25.98
CA LEU A 128 -7.22 4.58 25.42
C LEU A 128 -6.46 3.61 26.34
N TRP A 129 -6.68 3.66 27.66
CA TRP A 129 -5.92 2.84 28.61
C TRP A 129 -6.74 2.28 29.78
N VAL A 130 -7.93 2.80 30.09
CA VAL A 130 -8.72 2.32 31.23
C VAL A 130 -9.23 0.88 31.03
N HIS A 131 -9.44 0.46 29.79
CA HIS A 131 -9.97 -0.88 29.45
C HIS A 131 -8.86 -1.90 29.15
N GLY A 132 -7.92 -2.08 30.08
CA GLY A 132 -6.84 -3.08 29.96
C GLY A 132 -5.46 -2.51 29.61
N GLY A 133 -5.24 -1.21 29.78
CA GLY A 133 -3.97 -0.54 29.49
C GLY A 133 -3.71 -0.34 28.00
N LEU A 134 -2.46 -0.02 27.65
CA LEU A 134 -2.03 0.15 26.25
C LEU A 134 -1.98 -1.17 25.45
N PHE A 135 -1.94 -2.30 26.16
CA PHE A 135 -1.83 -3.64 25.57
C PHE A 135 -2.94 -4.54 26.10
N PRO A 136 -4.23 -4.25 25.80
CA PRO A 136 -5.35 -4.99 26.37
C PRO A 136 -5.41 -6.45 25.93
N ASN A 137 -4.90 -6.75 24.72
CA ASN A 137 -4.74 -8.12 24.20
C ASN A 137 -3.31 -8.67 24.43
N GLY A 138 -2.58 -8.09 25.39
CA GLY A 138 -1.19 -8.39 25.67
C GLY A 138 -0.22 -8.01 24.53
N VAL A 139 1.05 -8.35 24.73
CA VAL A 139 2.09 -8.15 23.71
C VAL A 139 1.78 -8.95 22.45
N TYR A 140 1.21 -10.15 22.59
CA TYR A 140 0.84 -10.99 21.46
C TYR A 140 -0.14 -10.28 20.50
N GLY A 141 -1.24 -9.70 21.00
CA GLY A 141 -2.20 -8.97 20.16
C GLY A 141 -1.58 -7.76 19.46
N PHE A 142 -0.71 -7.02 20.15
CA PHE A 142 0.04 -5.92 19.54
C PHE A 142 0.96 -6.41 18.41
N LEU A 143 1.65 -7.54 18.61
CA LEU A 143 2.49 -8.14 17.57
C LEU A 143 1.65 -8.55 16.35
N MET A 144 0.50 -9.19 16.56
CA MET A 144 -0.36 -9.63 15.46
C MET A 144 -0.92 -8.46 14.62
N ALA A 145 -1.09 -7.27 15.22
CA ALA A 145 -1.56 -6.09 14.50
C ALA A 145 -0.57 -5.54 13.46
N PHE A 146 0.73 -5.86 13.57
CA PHE A 146 1.75 -5.34 12.64
C PHE A 146 1.48 -5.72 11.19
N GLN A 147 0.96 -6.92 10.90
CA GLN A 147 0.72 -7.34 9.52
C GLN A 147 -0.28 -6.41 8.82
N MET A 148 -1.41 -6.11 9.46
CA MET A 148 -2.41 -5.20 8.91
C MET A 148 -1.85 -3.78 8.79
N VAL A 149 -1.08 -3.32 9.78
CA VAL A 149 -0.45 -1.99 9.77
C VAL A 149 0.57 -1.86 8.63
N VAL A 150 1.41 -2.88 8.42
CA VAL A 150 2.40 -2.92 7.33
C VAL A 150 1.71 -2.86 5.98
N PHE A 151 0.65 -3.64 5.77
CA PHE A 151 -0.15 -3.58 4.55
C PHE A 151 -0.74 -2.19 4.33
N ALA A 152 -1.22 -1.53 5.39
CA ALA A 152 -1.78 -0.18 5.29
C ALA A 152 -0.75 0.92 4.91
N PHE A 153 0.55 0.63 4.99
CA PHE A 153 1.63 1.52 4.54
C PHE A 153 2.18 1.19 3.16
N VAL A 154 1.70 0.12 2.51
CA VAL A 154 2.06 -0.20 1.13
C VAL A 154 1.71 0.97 0.20
N GLY A 155 2.56 1.25 -0.78
CA GLY A 155 2.36 2.30 -1.77
C GLY A 155 3.07 3.61 -1.45
N VAL A 156 3.66 3.78 -0.26
CA VAL A 156 4.47 4.98 0.05
C VAL A 156 5.69 5.09 -0.87
N GLU A 157 6.25 3.97 -1.30
CA GLU A 157 7.35 3.85 -2.25
C GLU A 157 6.98 4.20 -3.70
N LEU A 158 5.70 4.37 -4.01
CA LEU A 158 5.23 4.74 -5.36
C LEU A 158 5.86 6.05 -5.85
N VAL A 159 6.23 6.95 -4.92
CA VAL A 159 7.02 8.15 -5.19
C VAL A 159 8.28 7.84 -6.01
N GLY A 160 8.88 6.66 -5.80
CA GLY A 160 10.07 6.23 -6.54
C GLY A 160 9.81 5.78 -7.98
N VAL A 161 8.58 5.36 -8.31
CA VAL A 161 8.19 5.06 -9.70
C VAL A 161 7.82 6.36 -10.43
N SER A 162 7.12 7.26 -9.75
CA SER A 162 6.76 8.57 -10.30
C SER A 162 7.93 9.56 -10.37
N ALA A 163 9.08 9.23 -9.79
CA ALA A 163 10.28 10.05 -9.81
C ALA A 163 10.77 10.34 -11.25
N ALA A 164 10.61 9.38 -12.17
CA ALA A 164 11.00 9.56 -13.57
C ALA A 164 10.08 10.50 -14.35
N GLU A 165 8.83 10.66 -13.89
CA GLU A 165 7.79 11.45 -14.57
C GLU A 165 7.56 12.82 -13.92
N THR A 166 8.21 13.11 -12.79
CA THR A 166 8.01 14.36 -12.05
C THR A 166 8.86 15.49 -12.63
N ALA A 167 8.24 16.66 -12.82
CA ALA A 167 8.99 17.88 -13.10
C ALA A 167 9.85 18.25 -11.89
N ASN A 168 11.07 18.75 -12.10
CA ASN A 168 12.00 19.17 -11.03
C ASN A 168 12.14 18.15 -9.87
N PRO A 169 12.66 16.92 -10.14
CA PRO A 169 12.79 15.85 -9.15
C PRO A 169 13.48 16.29 -7.83
N GLN A 170 14.49 17.15 -7.93
CA GLN A 170 15.29 17.67 -6.80
C GLN A 170 14.45 18.46 -5.79
N LYS A 171 13.32 19.05 -6.21
CA LYS A 171 12.41 19.76 -5.32
C LYS A 171 11.19 18.90 -4.96
N ASN A 172 10.62 18.21 -5.94
CA ASN A 172 9.36 17.53 -5.78
C ASN A 172 9.48 16.21 -5.00
N ILE A 173 10.55 15.43 -5.20
CA ILE A 173 10.77 14.18 -4.45
C ILE A 173 10.97 14.46 -2.95
N PRO A 174 11.85 15.38 -2.52
CA PRO A 174 12.00 15.72 -1.10
C PRO A 174 10.71 16.24 -0.47
N SER A 175 9.99 17.12 -1.17
CA SER A 175 8.71 17.69 -0.71
C SER A 175 7.66 16.59 -0.49
N ALA A 176 7.53 15.65 -1.44
CA ALA A 176 6.61 14.54 -1.32
C ALA A 176 6.97 13.63 -0.12
N ILE A 177 8.23 13.23 0.00
CA ILE A 177 8.70 12.35 1.08
C ILE A 177 8.52 13.00 2.45
N ASN A 178 8.86 14.28 2.59
CA ASN A 178 8.77 14.99 3.88
C ASN A 178 7.33 15.21 4.34
N LYS A 179 6.35 15.18 3.43
CA LYS A 179 4.92 15.28 3.77
C LYS A 179 4.30 13.94 4.20
N ILE A 180 4.97 12.81 3.95
CA ILE A 180 4.45 11.47 4.31
C ILE A 180 4.17 11.37 5.81
N PRO A 181 5.10 11.70 6.74
CA PRO A 181 4.83 11.56 8.18
C PRO A 181 3.62 12.36 8.67
N PHE A 182 3.45 13.59 8.17
CA PHE A 182 2.29 14.42 8.52
C PHE A 182 0.98 13.78 8.08
N ARG A 183 0.94 13.20 6.87
CA ARG A 183 -0.24 12.47 6.37
C ARG A 183 -0.54 11.23 7.21
N ILE A 184 0.48 10.51 7.67
CA ILE A 184 0.33 9.35 8.55
C ILE A 184 -0.24 9.76 9.91
N LEU A 185 0.33 10.80 10.52
CA LEU A 185 -0.15 11.31 11.81
C LEU A 185 -1.59 11.79 11.71
N LEU A 186 -1.96 12.50 10.64
CA LEU A 186 -3.32 13.00 10.47
C LEU A 186 -4.30 11.87 10.15
N PHE A 187 -4.06 11.11 9.08
CA PHE A 187 -5.07 10.19 8.53
C PHE A 187 -5.18 8.86 9.28
N TYR A 188 -4.10 8.40 9.94
CA TYR A 188 -4.08 7.12 10.61
C TYR A 188 -4.15 7.34 12.12
N VAL A 189 -3.14 8.02 12.68
CA VAL A 189 -3.03 8.20 14.13
C VAL A 189 -4.15 9.09 14.66
N GLY A 190 -4.41 10.23 14.01
CA GLY A 190 -5.46 11.17 14.41
C GLY A 190 -6.86 10.56 14.32
N ALA A 191 -7.16 9.86 13.22
CA ALA A 191 -8.44 9.17 13.07
C ALA A 191 -8.64 8.08 14.14
N LEU A 192 -7.64 7.22 14.35
CA LEU A 192 -7.72 6.15 15.37
C LEU A 192 -7.78 6.71 16.79
N PHE A 193 -7.00 7.75 17.09
CA PHE A 193 -7.04 8.44 18.38
C PHE A 193 -8.46 8.89 18.71
N VAL A 194 -9.09 9.60 17.77
CA VAL A 194 -10.45 10.11 17.95
C VAL A 194 -11.47 8.98 18.06
N ILE A 195 -11.39 7.96 17.21
CA ILE A 195 -12.28 6.79 17.26
C ILE A 195 -12.22 6.10 18.63
N LEU A 196 -11.00 5.87 19.14
CA LEU A 196 -10.78 5.19 20.42
C LEU A 196 -11.12 6.07 21.64
N CYS A 197 -11.10 7.40 21.49
CA CYS A 197 -11.64 8.28 22.53
C CYS A 197 -13.17 8.21 22.60
N ILE A 198 -13.85 8.01 21.47
CA ILE A 198 -15.32 7.97 21.41
C ILE A 198 -15.86 6.65 21.95
N ASN A 199 -15.36 5.53 21.45
CA ASN A 199 -15.81 4.20 21.85
C ASN A 199 -14.61 3.36 22.31
N PRO A 200 -14.72 2.65 23.44
CA PRO A 200 -13.71 1.69 23.87
C PRO A 200 -13.41 0.65 22.79
N TRP A 201 -12.17 0.16 22.76
CA TRP A 201 -11.68 -0.76 21.73
C TRP A 201 -12.51 -2.06 21.60
N TYR A 202 -13.15 -2.51 22.67
CA TYR A 202 -13.93 -3.76 22.69
C TYR A 202 -15.35 -3.62 22.09
N GLU A 203 -15.84 -2.41 21.89
CA GLU A 203 -17.12 -2.11 21.22
C GLU A 203 -16.97 -2.04 19.69
N MET A 204 -15.73 -2.08 19.20
CA MET A 204 -15.43 -2.05 17.78
C MET A 204 -15.69 -3.43 17.17
N SER A 205 -16.79 -3.56 16.44
CA SER A 205 -17.10 -4.76 15.67
C SER A 205 -16.31 -4.80 14.36
N ALA A 206 -15.80 -5.97 13.99
CA ALA A 206 -15.24 -6.18 12.65
C ALA A 206 -16.30 -6.11 11.53
N ALA A 207 -17.59 -6.24 11.88
CA ALA A 207 -18.70 -6.24 10.92
C ALA A 207 -19.23 -4.83 10.59
N SER A 208 -18.93 -3.82 11.41
CA SER A 208 -19.36 -2.45 11.20
C SER A 208 -18.17 -1.50 11.18
N SER A 209 -18.12 -0.60 10.20
CA SER A 209 -17.01 0.34 10.09
C SER A 209 -17.03 1.34 11.26
N PRO A 210 -15.93 1.49 12.01
CA PRO A 210 -15.85 2.47 13.10
C PRO A 210 -16.12 3.91 12.66
N PHE A 211 -15.79 4.22 11.41
CA PHE A 211 -16.09 5.52 10.81
C PHE A 211 -17.60 5.76 10.76
N VAL A 212 -18.39 4.74 10.39
CA VAL A 212 -19.86 4.82 10.37
C VAL A 212 -20.38 5.18 11.77
N GLN A 213 -19.87 4.50 12.80
CA GLN A 213 -20.33 4.69 14.17
C GLN A 213 -20.18 6.15 14.63
N VAL A 214 -19.03 6.78 14.36
CA VAL A 214 -18.78 8.19 14.74
C VAL A 214 -19.78 9.14 14.07
N PHE A 215 -20.01 9.00 12.76
CA PHE A 215 -20.96 9.87 12.06
C PHE A 215 -22.43 9.57 12.43
N THR A 216 -22.76 8.34 12.77
CA THR A 216 -24.08 7.98 13.31
C THR A 216 -24.31 8.62 14.67
N LEU A 217 -23.31 8.59 15.57
CA LEU A 217 -23.37 9.27 16.87
C LEU A 217 -23.51 10.79 16.74
N ALA A 218 -22.95 11.37 15.67
CA ALA A 218 -23.13 12.79 15.33
C ALA A 218 -24.53 13.12 14.78
N GLY A 219 -25.43 12.13 14.68
CA GLY A 219 -26.81 12.32 14.23
C GLY A 219 -27.01 12.31 12.72
N ILE A 220 -26.04 11.80 11.94
CA ILE A 220 -26.16 11.71 10.47
C ILE A 220 -26.86 10.39 10.10
N PRO A 221 -28.14 10.40 9.66
CA PRO A 221 -28.91 9.16 9.47
C PRO A 221 -28.38 8.29 8.32
N ILE A 222 -27.75 8.93 7.32
CA ILE A 222 -27.18 8.28 6.14
C ILE A 222 -25.67 8.00 6.27
N ALA A 223 -25.11 8.11 7.48
CA ALA A 223 -23.68 7.91 7.76
C ALA A 223 -23.14 6.60 7.19
N ALA A 224 -23.89 5.51 7.39
CA ALA A 224 -23.52 4.19 6.89
C ALA A 224 -23.33 4.17 5.36
N GLY A 225 -24.25 4.77 4.61
CA GLY A 225 -24.14 4.87 3.16
C GLY A 225 -22.96 5.75 2.73
N ILE A 226 -22.81 6.94 3.33
CA ILE A 226 -21.71 7.86 2.98
C ILE A 226 -20.35 7.19 3.19
N ILE A 227 -20.14 6.57 4.35
CA ILE A 227 -18.83 5.99 4.68
C ILE A 227 -18.54 4.75 3.85
N ASN A 228 -19.52 3.86 3.61
CA ASN A 228 -19.30 2.77 2.67
C ASN A 228 -18.91 3.31 1.29
N PHE A 229 -19.49 4.44 0.85
CA PHE A 229 -19.17 5.03 -0.45
C PHE A 229 -17.75 5.62 -0.47
N VAL A 230 -17.35 6.29 0.61
CA VAL A 230 -15.99 6.79 0.79
C VAL A 230 -14.99 5.63 0.78
N VAL A 231 -15.27 4.52 1.47
CA VAL A 231 -14.38 3.36 1.49
C VAL A 231 -14.32 2.69 0.11
N LEU A 232 -15.43 2.60 -0.63
CA LEU A 232 -15.45 2.13 -2.01
C LEU A 232 -14.58 2.98 -2.93
N THR A 233 -14.71 4.31 -2.86
CA THR A 233 -13.86 5.22 -3.66
C THR A 233 -12.38 5.13 -3.25
N SER A 234 -12.11 4.88 -1.97
CA SER A 234 -10.76 4.63 -1.46
C SER A 234 -10.16 3.35 -2.06
N ALA A 235 -10.89 2.24 -2.02
CA ALA A 235 -10.46 0.96 -2.58
C ALA A 235 -10.29 1.04 -4.11
N ALA A 236 -11.24 1.67 -4.82
CA ALA A 236 -11.13 1.87 -6.26
C ALA A 236 -9.89 2.71 -6.65
N SER A 237 -9.57 3.75 -5.89
CA SER A 237 -8.35 4.57 -6.06
C SER A 237 -7.07 3.78 -5.81
N ALA A 238 -7.03 2.97 -4.75
CA ALA A 238 -5.88 2.09 -4.48
C ALA A 238 -5.69 1.04 -5.59
N GLY A 239 -6.78 0.40 -6.03
CA GLY A 239 -6.76 -0.56 -7.14
C GLY A 239 -6.34 0.09 -8.47
N ASN A 240 -6.77 1.32 -8.72
CA ASN A 240 -6.36 2.13 -9.88
C ASN A 240 -4.84 2.41 -9.85
N SER A 241 -4.31 2.82 -8.71
CA SER A 241 -2.87 2.99 -8.50
C SER A 241 -2.09 1.69 -8.67
N GLY A 242 -2.67 0.54 -8.29
CA GLY A 242 -2.10 -0.78 -8.54
C GLY A 242 -2.04 -1.15 -10.02
N LEU A 243 -3.12 -0.94 -10.78
CA LEU A 243 -3.12 -1.18 -12.23
C LEU A 243 -2.16 -0.23 -12.98
N PHE A 244 -2.08 1.02 -12.54
CA PHE A 244 -1.09 1.96 -13.04
C PHE A 244 0.33 1.45 -12.77
N SER A 245 0.65 1.09 -11.52
CA SER A 245 1.99 0.64 -11.13
C SER A 245 2.43 -0.64 -11.82
N THR A 246 1.54 -1.63 -11.91
CA THR A 246 1.81 -2.93 -12.57
C THR A 246 2.09 -2.73 -14.05
N SER A 247 1.29 -1.92 -14.75
CA SER A 247 1.48 -1.68 -16.18
C SER A 247 2.81 -0.99 -16.49
N ARG A 248 3.25 -0.02 -15.66
CA ARG A 248 4.56 0.66 -15.83
C ARG A 248 5.73 -0.23 -15.45
N MET A 249 5.61 -1.00 -14.38
CA MET A 249 6.67 -1.93 -13.98
C MET A 249 6.89 -2.99 -15.05
N LEU A 250 5.81 -3.58 -15.58
CA LEU A 250 5.92 -4.60 -16.61
C LEU A 250 6.37 -4.03 -17.97
N PHE A 251 6.02 -2.77 -18.28
CA PHE A 251 6.60 -2.03 -19.40
C PHE A 251 8.12 -1.85 -19.25
N ASN A 252 8.59 -1.42 -18.07
CA ASN A 252 10.03 -1.27 -17.80
C ASN A 252 10.77 -2.60 -17.89
N LEU A 253 10.20 -3.68 -17.36
CA LEU A 253 10.73 -5.03 -17.53
C LEU A 253 10.82 -5.40 -19.02
N GLY A 254 9.81 -5.12 -19.83
CA GLY A 254 9.84 -5.33 -21.28
C GLY A 254 10.95 -4.53 -21.96
N LYS A 255 11.07 -3.23 -21.65
CA LYS A 255 12.08 -2.31 -22.21
C LYS A 255 13.51 -2.76 -21.88
N ASN A 256 13.73 -3.25 -20.66
CA ASN A 256 15.02 -3.76 -20.20
C ASN A 256 15.30 -5.21 -20.67
N LYS A 257 14.51 -5.72 -21.64
CA LYS A 257 14.57 -7.09 -22.14
C LYS A 257 14.41 -8.13 -21.04
N GLN A 258 13.79 -7.80 -19.91
CA GLN A 258 13.53 -8.67 -18.75
C GLN A 258 12.14 -9.33 -18.78
N ALA A 259 11.27 -8.90 -19.70
CA ALA A 259 10.01 -9.54 -20.02
C ALA A 259 9.81 -9.55 -21.55
N SER A 260 8.67 -10.08 -22.01
CA SER A 260 8.34 -10.11 -23.45
C SER A 260 8.39 -8.70 -24.06
N PRO A 261 8.99 -8.52 -25.27
CA PRO A 261 8.99 -7.24 -25.97
C PRO A 261 7.60 -6.67 -26.22
N ALA A 262 6.56 -7.53 -26.22
CA ALA A 262 5.18 -7.10 -26.36
C ALA A 262 4.72 -6.15 -25.22
N PHE A 263 5.30 -6.26 -24.02
CA PHE A 263 4.98 -5.38 -22.90
C PHE A 263 5.63 -4.00 -23.00
N ALA A 264 6.66 -3.85 -23.84
CA ALA A 264 7.31 -2.56 -24.12
C ALA A 264 6.59 -1.74 -25.21
N LYS A 265 5.45 -2.21 -25.73
CA LYS A 265 4.68 -1.51 -26.76
C LYS A 265 3.65 -0.56 -26.11
N LEU A 266 3.61 0.67 -26.58
CA LEU A 266 2.62 1.67 -26.20
C LEU A 266 1.48 1.71 -27.23
N ASN A 267 0.26 1.99 -26.78
CA ASN A 267 -0.87 2.28 -27.66
C ASN A 267 -0.84 3.75 -28.15
N LYS A 268 -1.83 4.15 -28.95
CA LYS A 268 -1.96 5.53 -29.49
C LYS A 268 -2.04 6.60 -28.39
N ASN A 269 -2.46 6.24 -27.19
CA ASN A 269 -2.61 7.13 -26.03
C ASN A 269 -1.37 7.10 -25.11
N SER A 270 -0.25 6.53 -25.57
CA SER A 270 1.00 6.36 -24.80
C SER A 270 0.86 5.51 -23.53
N VAL A 271 -0.08 4.56 -23.53
CA VAL A 271 -0.29 3.60 -22.43
C VAL A 271 0.26 2.22 -22.81
N PRO A 272 0.97 1.51 -21.93
CA PRO A 272 1.42 0.14 -22.17
C PRO A 272 0.25 -0.85 -22.07
N SER A 273 -0.59 -0.90 -23.10
CA SER A 273 -1.88 -1.61 -23.08
C SER A 273 -1.75 -3.11 -22.84
N ASN A 274 -0.75 -3.77 -23.44
CA ASN A 274 -0.53 -5.21 -23.26
C ASN A 274 -0.17 -5.54 -21.81
N ALA A 275 0.69 -4.71 -21.20
CA ALA A 275 1.10 -4.85 -19.81
C ALA A 275 -0.07 -4.60 -18.84
N LEU A 276 -0.94 -3.64 -19.17
CA LEU A 276 -2.13 -3.34 -18.39
C LEU A 276 -3.17 -4.46 -18.47
N VAL A 277 -3.49 -4.94 -19.68
CA VAL A 277 -4.49 -6.02 -19.88
C VAL A 277 -4.05 -7.30 -19.20
N ILE A 278 -2.77 -7.71 -19.35
CA ILE A 278 -2.30 -8.93 -18.67
C ILE A 278 -2.33 -8.76 -17.15
N SER A 279 -2.00 -7.58 -16.63
CA SER A 279 -2.08 -7.30 -15.20
C SER A 279 -3.52 -7.38 -14.70
N ALA A 280 -4.48 -6.82 -15.43
CA ALA A 280 -5.90 -6.92 -15.10
C ALA A 280 -6.41 -8.36 -15.15
N ILE A 281 -6.00 -9.16 -16.14
CA ILE A 281 -6.34 -10.59 -16.21
C ILE A 281 -5.82 -11.31 -14.96
N VAL A 282 -4.57 -11.06 -14.56
CA VAL A 282 -4.04 -11.69 -13.34
C VAL A 282 -4.79 -11.20 -12.10
N VAL A 283 -5.09 -9.90 -11.97
CA VAL A 283 -5.89 -9.35 -10.86
C VAL A 283 -7.30 -9.97 -10.80
N SER A 284 -7.89 -10.36 -11.94
CA SER A 284 -9.20 -11.04 -11.97
C SER A 284 -9.22 -12.36 -11.19
N VAL A 285 -8.07 -13.00 -10.97
CA VAL A 285 -7.92 -14.16 -10.09
C VAL A 285 -8.33 -13.80 -8.65
N GLY A 286 -8.16 -12.55 -8.21
CA GLY A 286 -8.65 -12.06 -6.92
C GLY A 286 -10.17 -12.16 -6.78
N ALA A 287 -10.92 -11.89 -7.86
CA ALA A 287 -12.37 -12.09 -7.87
C ALA A 287 -12.77 -13.57 -7.89
N LEU A 288 -11.93 -14.44 -8.49
CA LEU A 288 -12.11 -15.89 -8.36
C LEU A 288 -11.85 -16.35 -6.92
N LEU A 289 -10.81 -15.82 -6.27
CA LEU A 289 -10.49 -16.11 -4.87
C LEU A 289 -11.63 -15.66 -3.94
N SER A 290 -12.23 -14.49 -4.15
CA SER A 290 -13.39 -14.07 -3.35
C SER A 290 -14.62 -14.94 -3.58
N LYS A 291 -14.75 -15.59 -4.73
CA LYS A 291 -15.81 -16.58 -4.99
C LYS A 291 -15.52 -17.91 -4.27
N LEU A 292 -14.28 -18.39 -4.29
CA LEU A 292 -13.91 -19.73 -3.79
C LEU A 292 -13.66 -19.75 -2.27
N MET A 293 -13.10 -18.67 -1.72
CA MET A 293 -12.65 -18.57 -0.33
C MET A 293 -12.92 -17.16 0.24
N PRO A 294 -14.18 -16.70 0.29
CA PRO A 294 -14.54 -15.31 0.60
C PRO A 294 -13.93 -14.79 1.92
N GLU A 295 -13.91 -15.61 2.97
CA GLU A 295 -13.41 -15.21 4.30
C GLU A 295 -11.89 -15.02 4.36
N ASN A 296 -11.14 -15.82 3.59
CA ASN A 296 -9.68 -15.85 3.66
C ASN A 296 -9.00 -15.10 2.52
N ALA A 297 -9.71 -14.82 1.42
CA ALA A 297 -9.15 -14.25 0.21
C ALA A 297 -8.39 -12.95 0.48
N PHE A 298 -8.99 -12.02 1.24
CA PHE A 298 -8.37 -10.74 1.60
C PHE A 298 -7.10 -10.93 2.44
N SER A 299 -7.15 -11.76 3.48
CA SER A 299 -5.99 -12.02 4.35
C SER A 299 -4.82 -12.63 3.56
N ILE A 300 -5.10 -13.59 2.66
CA ILE A 300 -4.06 -14.24 1.86
C ILE A 300 -3.36 -13.24 0.95
N VAL A 301 -4.11 -12.47 0.14
CA VAL A 301 -3.50 -11.57 -0.85
C VAL A 301 -2.75 -10.41 -0.17
N THR A 302 -3.30 -9.87 0.93
CA THR A 302 -2.64 -8.78 1.68
C THR A 302 -1.36 -9.26 2.36
N THR A 303 -1.35 -10.49 2.88
CA THR A 303 -0.15 -11.09 3.48
C THR A 303 0.94 -11.31 2.45
N ILE A 304 0.63 -11.91 1.29
CA ILE A 304 1.61 -12.10 0.22
C ILE A 304 2.15 -10.75 -0.26
N SER A 305 1.27 -9.77 -0.47
CA SER A 305 1.66 -8.40 -0.83
C SER A 305 2.65 -7.81 0.18
N ALA A 306 2.33 -7.85 1.48
CA ALA A 306 3.19 -7.32 2.54
C ALA A 306 4.58 -7.96 2.55
N ILE A 307 4.69 -9.29 2.39
CA ILE A 307 5.99 -9.98 2.33
C ILE A 307 6.81 -9.53 1.13
N CYS A 308 6.17 -9.42 -0.04
CA CYS A 308 6.84 -8.96 -1.24
C CYS A 308 7.27 -7.48 -1.14
N PHE A 309 6.50 -6.62 -0.45
CA PHE A 309 6.93 -5.24 -0.17
C PHE A 309 8.08 -5.17 0.83
N ILE A 310 8.09 -6.03 1.86
CA ILE A 310 9.24 -6.17 2.76
C ILE A 310 10.51 -6.49 1.98
N TRP A 311 10.43 -7.35 0.96
CA TRP A 311 11.56 -7.60 0.05
C TRP A 311 12.00 -6.33 -0.69
N VAL A 312 11.06 -5.63 -1.33
CA VAL A 312 11.36 -4.40 -2.10
C VAL A 312 12.01 -3.35 -1.21
N TRP A 313 11.44 -3.08 -0.04
CA TRP A 313 12.00 -2.12 0.90
C TRP A 313 13.35 -2.56 1.45
N SER A 314 13.56 -3.86 1.69
CA SER A 314 14.87 -4.40 2.09
C SER A 314 15.92 -4.14 1.01
N ILE A 315 15.60 -4.38 -0.26
CA ILE A 315 16.49 -4.10 -1.39
C ILE A 315 16.84 -2.61 -1.50
N ILE A 316 15.88 -1.73 -1.26
CA ILE A 316 16.12 -0.28 -1.21
C ILE A 316 17.13 0.07 -0.11
N ILE A 317 16.94 -0.46 1.10
CA ILE A 317 17.82 -0.18 2.23
C ILE A 317 19.21 -0.79 2.04
N ILE A 318 19.31 -2.01 1.50
CA ILE A 318 20.58 -2.65 1.17
C ILE A 318 21.33 -1.85 0.11
N SER A 319 20.63 -1.42 -0.96
CA SER A 319 21.21 -0.56 -2.00
C SER A 319 21.74 0.74 -1.39
N HIS A 320 21.00 1.32 -0.45
CA HIS A 320 21.42 2.54 0.26
C HIS A 320 22.67 2.32 1.13
N ILE A 321 22.79 1.18 1.81
CA ILE A 321 24.01 0.82 2.55
C ILE A 321 25.22 0.72 1.61
N ILE A 322 25.05 0.04 0.47
CA ILE A 322 26.13 -0.14 -0.52
C ILE A 322 26.51 1.20 -1.16
N TYR A 323 25.53 2.01 -1.53
CA TYR A 323 25.71 3.37 -2.04
C TYR A 323 26.58 4.20 -1.09
N LYS A 324 26.24 4.26 0.20
CA LYS A 324 27.02 5.01 1.19
C LYS A 324 28.46 4.53 1.32
N ARG A 325 28.69 3.22 1.18
CA ARG A 325 30.04 2.63 1.28
C ARG A 325 30.88 2.88 0.03
N LYS A 326 30.30 2.74 -1.17
CA LYS A 326 31.02 2.88 -2.44
C LYS A 326 31.15 4.32 -2.92
N ASN A 327 30.13 5.15 -2.68
CA ASN A 327 29.98 6.48 -3.26
C ASN A 327 29.92 7.57 -2.17
N ARG A 328 30.91 7.59 -1.28
CA ARG A 328 30.93 8.50 -0.13
C ARG A 328 30.89 9.98 -0.52
N ALA A 329 31.61 10.39 -1.56
CA ALA A 329 31.60 11.78 -2.04
C ALA A 329 30.20 12.21 -2.55
N LEU A 330 29.50 11.33 -3.27
CA LEU A 330 28.11 11.61 -3.72
C LEU A 330 27.15 11.70 -2.54
N HIS A 331 27.29 10.83 -1.55
CA HIS A 331 26.53 10.92 -0.30
C HIS A 331 26.81 12.24 0.43
N GLU A 332 28.06 12.68 0.50
CA GLU A 332 28.45 13.94 1.14
C GLU A 332 27.90 15.17 0.39
N ALA A 333 27.82 15.11 -0.94
CA ALA A 333 27.23 16.15 -1.78
C ALA A 333 25.69 16.15 -1.84
N SER A 334 25.03 15.07 -1.37
CA SER A 334 23.56 14.96 -1.45
C SER A 334 22.86 16.06 -0.65
N SER A 335 21.92 16.75 -1.30
CA SER A 335 21.05 17.77 -0.69
C SER A 335 19.90 17.16 0.12
N PHE A 336 19.64 15.86 -0.03
CA PHE A 336 18.52 15.16 0.62
C PHE A 336 19.00 13.87 1.30
N LYS A 337 19.79 14.03 2.36
CA LYS A 337 20.37 12.89 3.10
C LYS A 337 19.33 12.20 3.98
N ALA A 338 19.47 10.88 4.07
CA ALA A 338 18.75 10.07 5.03
C ALA A 338 19.40 10.19 6.43
N PRO A 339 18.65 10.65 7.45
CA PRO A 339 19.18 10.93 8.78
C PRO A 339 19.61 9.64 9.50
N LEU A 340 20.57 9.74 10.43
CA LEU A 340 21.02 8.63 11.30
C LEU A 340 21.56 7.40 10.55
N THR A 341 22.05 7.59 9.33
CA THR A 341 22.57 6.50 8.49
C THR A 341 24.08 6.32 8.72
N PRO A 342 24.60 5.08 8.81
CA PRO A 342 23.96 3.83 8.44
C PRO A 342 23.20 3.11 9.56
N PHE A 343 23.25 3.57 10.81
CA PHE A 343 22.61 2.91 11.96
C PHE A 343 21.13 2.60 11.69
N ILE A 344 20.36 3.60 11.23
CA ILE A 344 18.93 3.42 10.94
C ILE A 344 18.65 2.41 9.83
N ASN A 345 19.58 2.23 8.87
CA ASN A 345 19.40 1.23 7.81
C ASN A 345 19.37 -0.19 8.41
N TYR A 346 20.26 -0.48 9.36
CA TYR A 346 20.30 -1.78 10.04
C TYR A 346 19.10 -1.98 10.96
N VAL A 347 18.65 -0.94 11.67
CA VAL A 347 17.42 -0.99 12.47
C VAL A 347 16.20 -1.33 11.62
N VAL A 348 16.07 -0.71 10.44
CA VAL A 348 14.96 -1.00 9.52
C VAL A 348 15.02 -2.43 8.98
N LEU A 349 16.21 -2.93 8.61
CA LEU A 349 16.36 -4.32 8.19
C LEU A 349 16.03 -5.31 9.31
N ALA A 350 16.46 -5.04 10.54
CA ALA A 350 16.12 -5.85 11.71
C ALA A 350 14.62 -5.84 11.97
N PHE A 351 13.96 -4.69 11.84
CA PHE A 351 12.51 -4.57 11.96
C PHE A 351 11.77 -5.38 10.88
N PHE A 352 12.24 -5.37 9.63
CA PHE A 352 11.69 -6.23 8.57
C PHE A 352 11.86 -7.72 8.87
N THR A 353 13.01 -8.15 9.37
CA THR A 353 13.20 -9.53 9.82
C THR A 353 12.25 -9.88 10.97
N PHE A 354 12.09 -8.99 11.93
CA PHE A 354 11.14 -9.14 13.03
C PHE A 354 9.69 -9.29 12.54
N LEU A 355 9.26 -8.48 11.57
CA LEU A 355 7.93 -8.59 10.97
C LEU A 355 7.71 -9.98 10.32
N LEU A 356 8.71 -10.50 9.60
CA LEU A 356 8.61 -11.84 9.01
C LEU A 356 8.49 -12.93 10.09
N ILE A 357 9.17 -12.79 11.22
CA ILE A 357 9.05 -13.71 12.36
C ILE A 357 7.64 -13.64 12.96
N VAL A 358 7.10 -12.45 13.16
CA VAL A 358 5.73 -12.26 13.66
C VAL A 358 4.71 -12.90 12.71
N MET A 359 4.88 -12.71 11.40
CA MET A 359 4.03 -13.31 10.36
C MET A 359 4.20 -14.84 10.26
N PHE A 360 5.33 -15.39 10.71
CA PHE A 360 5.51 -16.83 10.80
C PHE A 360 4.76 -17.43 12.00
N ILE A 361 4.74 -16.71 13.13
CA ILE A 361 4.06 -17.15 14.35
C ILE A 361 2.55 -17.12 14.17
N SER A 362 2.01 -16.08 13.53
CA SER A 362 0.57 -15.92 13.28
C SER A 362 0.02 -16.99 12.33
N GLU A 363 -0.98 -17.77 12.77
CA GLU A 363 -1.62 -18.81 11.96
C GLU A 363 -2.26 -18.25 10.68
N ALA A 364 -2.84 -17.05 10.76
CA ALA A 364 -3.50 -16.39 9.63
C ALA A 364 -2.53 -16.05 8.49
N THR A 365 -1.25 -15.81 8.79
CA THR A 365 -0.27 -15.34 7.82
C THR A 365 0.80 -16.39 7.48
N ARG A 366 0.97 -17.40 8.34
CA ARG A 366 2.02 -18.42 8.24
C ARG A 366 2.01 -19.14 6.90
N THR A 367 0.84 -19.57 6.42
CA THR A 367 0.71 -20.31 5.17
C THR A 367 1.17 -19.47 3.97
N ALA A 368 0.72 -18.23 3.88
CA ALA A 368 1.16 -17.31 2.82
C ALA A 368 2.67 -17.04 2.90
N LEU A 369 3.22 -16.87 4.11
CA LEU A 369 4.67 -16.70 4.31
C LEU A 369 5.48 -17.90 3.82
N LEU A 370 5.04 -19.13 4.14
CA LEU A 370 5.73 -20.36 3.74
C LEU A 370 5.68 -20.61 2.23
N LEU A 371 4.62 -20.15 1.55
CA LEU A 371 4.47 -20.32 0.10
C LEU A 371 5.20 -19.23 -0.70
N THR A 372 5.40 -18.04 -0.12
CA THR A 372 6.03 -16.91 -0.83
C THR A 372 7.46 -17.21 -1.35
N PRO A 373 8.33 -17.97 -0.66
CA PRO A 373 9.62 -18.40 -1.20
C PRO A 373 9.55 -19.11 -2.56
N ILE A 374 8.45 -19.80 -2.88
CA ILE A 374 8.26 -20.46 -4.19
C ILE A 374 8.34 -19.43 -5.32
N TRP A 375 7.77 -18.23 -5.12
CA TRP A 375 7.84 -17.14 -6.08
C TRP A 375 9.29 -16.69 -6.34
N PHE A 376 10.05 -16.48 -5.27
CA PHE A 376 11.45 -16.07 -5.39
C PHE A 376 12.33 -17.14 -6.03
N ILE A 377 12.12 -18.42 -5.69
CA ILE A 377 12.81 -19.55 -6.30
C ILE A 377 12.49 -19.60 -7.80
N ALA A 378 11.22 -19.48 -8.18
CA ALA A 378 10.79 -19.46 -9.58
C ALA A 378 11.46 -18.31 -10.35
N LEU A 379 11.47 -17.08 -9.82
CA LEU A 379 12.14 -15.94 -10.45
C LEU A 379 13.64 -16.17 -10.60
N PHE A 380 14.29 -16.78 -9.61
CA PHE A 380 15.73 -17.06 -9.68
C PHE A 380 16.06 -18.11 -10.75
N ILE A 381 15.22 -19.14 -10.89
CA ILE A 381 15.34 -20.14 -11.96
C ILE A 381 15.15 -19.47 -13.34
N LEU A 382 14.08 -18.68 -13.51
CA LEU A 382 13.80 -17.96 -14.76
C LEU A 382 14.94 -17.00 -15.13
N TYR A 383 15.50 -16.29 -14.15
CA TYR A 383 16.66 -15.43 -14.35
C TYR A 383 17.88 -16.20 -14.85
N LYS A 384 18.18 -17.36 -14.24
CA LYS A 384 19.30 -18.22 -14.66
C LYS A 384 19.10 -18.80 -16.06
N MET A 385 17.87 -19.23 -16.38
CA MET A 385 17.53 -19.75 -17.72
C MET A 385 17.72 -18.69 -18.80
N LYS A 386 17.41 -17.43 -18.51
CA LYS A 386 17.55 -16.31 -19.45
C LYS A 386 19.00 -15.84 -19.67
N LYS A 387 19.89 -16.12 -18.71
CA LYS A 387 21.32 -15.79 -18.81
C LYS A 387 22.10 -16.82 -19.64
N ARG A 388 21.57 -18.04 -19.74
CA ARG A 388 22.01 -19.04 -20.73
C ARG A 388 21.43 -18.68 -22.09
#